data_AF-A0A8K0UG60-F1
#
_entry.id   AF-A0A8K0UG60-F1
#
_cell.length_a   1.000
_cell.length_b   1.000
_cell.length_c   1.000
_cell.angle_alpha   90.00
_cell.angle_beta   90.00
_cell.angle_gamma   90.00
#
_symmetry.space_group_name_H-M   'P 1'
#
loop_
_entity.id
_entity.type
_entity.pdbx_description
1 polymer ?
#
loop_
_entity_poly.entity_id
_entity_poly.type
_entity_poly.pdbx_seq_one_letter_code
_entity_poly.pdbx_strand_id
1 'polypeptide(L)'
;MPPGQGNKNMQRAIKDAFGDDPAVISAVQNLLGSSSAGQRGPLDAEGGIGRILANSDPKDLETLMNAIGNRDKKSDLELEGFNYKKVPVKRNSFSVVQLMHMGFETRDKKMSETYVPGSQPAFQVVIYDENSSFRITDAPEAAGLPSSKFVLNCIQRAIASPLPPLRPSLPELLLIALKFEPHIPALRPFLDSLPVPFTWRLETPEEAAEVADGVSDLNIAGVARGLRSAKEEKNLGNQAVARKNRKQAIKHYSEAIGWLLDAFSQKPDEKERKEIDELWSVCLANRAAAYLMEGEGRDPKKALEDALEARKYDENYGKAYYRQAKAHQLLNEPNKAIEVLITALRKPSLAKDKGLNDTLIELYGGLPSTESELKEFCPKVFNGSVSVDGLAELRHRVDEHVKTIIGPGASVQSLLA
;
A
#
# COMPACT_ATOMS: atom_id res chain seq x y z
N MET A 1 -39.30 -13.33 1.04
CA MET A 1 -39.69 -11.91 1.20
C MET A 1 -40.30 -11.42 -0.09
N PRO A 2 -41.36 -10.59 -0.05
CA PRO A 2 -41.89 -9.96 -1.26
C PRO A 2 -40.79 -9.13 -1.93
N PRO A 3 -40.60 -9.23 -3.26
CA PRO A 3 -39.66 -8.39 -3.99
C PRO A 3 -40.10 -6.93 -3.84
N GLY A 4 -39.35 -6.15 -3.05
CA GLY A 4 -39.64 -4.74 -2.75
C GLY A 4 -39.58 -4.35 -1.27
N GLN A 5 -39.74 -5.31 -0.34
CA GLN A 5 -39.74 -4.99 1.10
C GLN A 5 -38.32 -4.75 1.64
N GLY A 6 -37.31 -5.44 1.09
CA GLY A 6 -35.90 -5.24 1.46
C GLY A 6 -35.34 -3.87 1.08
N ASN A 7 -35.73 -3.33 -0.08
CA ASN A 7 -35.21 -2.05 -0.57
C ASN A 7 -35.72 -0.87 0.27
N LYS A 8 -36.99 -0.91 0.71
CA LYS A 8 -37.57 0.13 1.59
C LYS A 8 -36.91 0.18 2.96
N ASN A 9 -36.59 -0.98 3.55
CA ASN A 9 -35.93 -1.05 4.85
C ASN A 9 -34.49 -0.53 4.77
N MET A 10 -33.76 -0.88 3.70
CA MET A 10 -32.42 -0.36 3.45
C MET A 10 -32.43 1.15 3.22
N GLN A 11 -33.33 1.68 2.38
CA GLN A 11 -33.47 3.11 2.17
C GLN A 11 -33.81 3.86 3.45
N ARG A 12 -34.68 3.32 4.30
CA ARG A 12 -34.99 3.89 5.60
C ARG A 12 -33.77 3.88 6.52
N ALA A 13 -33.04 2.77 6.59
CA ALA A 13 -31.83 2.69 7.39
C ALA A 13 -30.75 3.66 6.91
N ILE A 14 -30.57 3.83 5.59
CA ILE A 14 -29.65 4.81 5.00
C ILE A 14 -30.12 6.23 5.31
N LYS A 15 -31.42 6.54 5.19
CA LYS A 15 -31.97 7.87 5.54
C LYS A 15 -31.81 8.18 7.03
N ASP A 16 -32.11 7.20 7.89
CA ASP A 16 -31.93 7.34 9.33
C ASP A 16 -30.43 7.52 9.69
N ALA A 17 -29.54 6.80 8.98
CA ALA A 17 -28.10 6.86 9.22
C ALA A 17 -27.43 8.10 8.62
N PHE A 18 -27.80 8.53 7.41
CA PHE A 18 -27.11 9.52 6.58
C PHE A 18 -27.93 10.78 6.25
N GLY A 19 -29.19 10.85 6.69
CA GLY A 19 -30.10 11.94 6.36
C GLY A 19 -30.73 11.77 4.98
N ASP A 20 -31.48 12.79 4.54
CA ASP A 20 -32.22 12.76 3.27
C ASP A 20 -31.39 13.24 2.06
N ASP A 21 -30.06 13.31 2.17
CA ASP A 21 -29.20 13.72 1.04
C ASP A 21 -29.23 12.66 -0.08
N PRO A 22 -29.79 13.00 -1.27
CA PRO A 22 -29.93 12.05 -2.36
C PRO A 22 -28.59 11.53 -2.89
N ALA A 23 -27.53 12.34 -2.86
CA ALA A 23 -26.21 11.95 -3.34
C ALA A 23 -25.58 10.90 -2.42
N VAL A 24 -25.73 11.08 -1.10
CA VAL A 24 -25.22 10.12 -0.10
C VAL A 24 -26.01 8.82 -0.14
N ILE A 25 -27.33 8.91 -0.28
CA ILE A 25 -28.19 7.73 -0.43
C ILE A 25 -27.79 6.93 -1.67
N SER A 26 -27.55 7.61 -2.80
CA SER A 26 -27.11 6.97 -4.04
C SER A 26 -25.73 6.33 -3.89
N ALA A 27 -24.76 7.03 -3.30
CA ALA A 27 -23.42 6.51 -3.07
C ALA A 27 -23.44 5.24 -2.20
N VAL A 28 -24.16 5.26 -1.07
CA VAL A 28 -24.29 4.06 -0.20
C VAL A 28 -24.98 2.91 -0.93
N GLN A 29 -25.99 3.18 -1.76
CA GLN A 29 -26.66 2.16 -2.57
C GLN A 29 -25.72 1.55 -3.62
N ASN A 30 -24.87 2.34 -4.26
CA ASN A 30 -23.89 1.85 -5.23
C ASN A 30 -22.83 0.96 -4.55
N LEU A 31 -22.34 1.39 -3.39
CA LEU A 31 -21.37 0.65 -2.57
C LEU A 31 -21.93 -0.72 -2.13
N LEU A 32 -23.17 -0.75 -1.63
CA LEU A 32 -23.81 -1.98 -1.17
C LEU A 32 -24.35 -2.84 -2.32
N GLY A 33 -24.79 -2.21 -3.41
CA GLY A 33 -25.41 -2.85 -4.57
C GLY A 33 -24.42 -3.60 -5.45
N SER A 34 -23.18 -3.11 -5.57
CA SER A 34 -22.09 -3.78 -6.31
C SER A 34 -21.75 -5.17 -5.77
N SER A 35 -22.08 -5.46 -4.51
CA SER A 35 -21.87 -6.77 -3.87
C SER A 35 -22.93 -7.82 -4.23
N SER A 36 -24.03 -7.44 -4.90
CA SER A 36 -25.21 -8.31 -5.06
C SER A 36 -25.30 -9.10 -6.37
N ALA A 37 -24.41 -8.85 -7.33
CA ALA A 37 -24.39 -9.55 -8.63
C ALA A 37 -23.42 -10.76 -8.64
N GLY A 38 -23.79 -11.86 -7.97
CA GLY A 38 -23.32 -13.20 -8.36
C GLY A 38 -22.26 -13.92 -7.51
N GLN A 39 -21.74 -13.36 -6.41
CA GLN A 39 -20.80 -14.07 -5.52
C GLN A 39 -21.34 -14.19 -4.09
N ARG A 40 -22.20 -15.19 -3.84
CA ARG A 40 -22.55 -15.64 -2.48
C ARG A 40 -21.49 -16.62 -1.98
N GLY A 41 -20.31 -16.12 -1.63
CA GLY A 41 -19.42 -16.78 -0.67
C GLY A 41 -19.77 -16.33 0.75
N PRO A 42 -19.42 -17.09 1.81
CA PRO A 42 -19.51 -16.59 3.18
C PRO A 42 -18.74 -15.27 3.28
N LEU A 43 -19.39 -14.24 3.83
CA LEU A 43 -18.72 -13.00 4.20
C LEU A 43 -17.81 -13.32 5.40
N ASP A 44 -16.58 -13.72 5.12
CA ASP A 44 -15.56 -13.79 6.15
C ASP A 44 -15.32 -12.35 6.65
N ALA A 45 -15.53 -12.15 7.95
CA ALA A 45 -15.61 -10.84 8.60
C ALA A 45 -14.34 -9.97 8.42
N GLU A 46 -13.23 -10.54 7.96
CA GLU A 46 -11.94 -9.86 7.83
C GLU A 46 -11.66 -9.31 6.40
N GLY A 47 -12.41 -9.71 5.37
CA GLY A 47 -12.16 -9.31 3.97
C GLY A 47 -13.19 -8.37 3.34
N GLY A 48 -14.26 -8.02 4.07
CA GLY A 48 -15.47 -7.41 3.49
C GLY A 48 -15.33 -5.94 3.09
N ILE A 49 -14.80 -5.09 3.97
CA ILE A 49 -14.83 -3.63 3.75
C ILE A 49 -13.72 -3.20 2.78
N GLY A 50 -12.48 -3.66 2.96
CA GLY A 50 -11.36 -3.28 2.09
C GLY A 50 -11.60 -3.62 0.61
N ARG A 51 -12.26 -4.76 0.34
CA ARG A 51 -12.60 -5.19 -1.02
C ARG A 51 -13.77 -4.41 -1.63
N ILE A 52 -14.76 -4.02 -0.82
CA ILE A 52 -15.84 -3.12 -1.26
C ILE A 52 -15.22 -1.77 -1.61
N LEU A 53 -14.39 -1.19 -0.74
CA LEU A 53 -13.72 0.08 -0.99
C LEU A 53 -12.83 0.05 -2.24
N ALA A 54 -12.05 -1.02 -2.44
CA ALA A 54 -11.14 -1.13 -3.60
C ALA A 54 -11.85 -1.22 -4.96
N ASN A 55 -13.11 -1.68 -5.01
CA ASN A 55 -13.88 -1.83 -6.25
C ASN A 55 -14.97 -0.76 -6.43
N SER A 56 -15.05 0.20 -5.51
CA SER A 56 -16.05 1.26 -5.54
C SER A 56 -15.60 2.42 -6.42
N ASP A 57 -16.56 3.15 -7.01
CA ASP A 57 -16.25 4.39 -7.73
C ASP A 57 -15.62 5.39 -6.74
N PRO A 58 -14.41 5.94 -7.03
CA PRO A 58 -13.78 6.94 -6.18
C PRO A 58 -14.69 8.13 -5.86
N LYS A 59 -15.61 8.50 -6.77
CA LYS A 59 -16.56 9.60 -6.53
C LYS A 59 -17.62 9.24 -5.51
N ASP A 60 -18.08 7.98 -5.46
CA ASP A 60 -19.04 7.52 -4.46
C ASP A 60 -18.38 7.46 -3.08
N LEU A 61 -17.10 7.03 -3.03
CA LEU A 61 -16.30 7.07 -1.81
C LEU A 61 -16.05 8.51 -1.34
N GLU A 62 -15.63 9.39 -2.24
CA GLU A 62 -15.41 10.80 -1.93
C GLU A 62 -16.71 11.47 -1.49
N THR A 63 -17.84 11.19 -2.14
CA THR A 63 -19.16 11.70 -1.73
C THR A 63 -19.53 11.19 -0.34
N LEU A 64 -19.32 9.92 -0.05
CA LEU A 64 -19.59 9.35 1.27
C LEU A 64 -18.65 9.93 2.34
N MET A 65 -17.35 10.05 2.06
CA MET A 65 -16.37 10.62 2.98
C MET A 65 -16.61 12.10 3.23
N ASN A 66 -16.96 12.87 2.18
CA ASN A 66 -17.35 14.26 2.29
C ASN A 66 -18.66 14.39 3.05
N ALA A 67 -19.63 13.51 2.84
CA ALA A 67 -20.85 13.51 3.63
C ALA A 67 -20.56 13.18 5.10
N ILE A 68 -19.72 12.20 5.40
CA ILE A 68 -19.33 11.88 6.78
C ILE A 68 -18.55 13.04 7.41
N GLY A 69 -17.65 13.69 6.65
CA GLY A 69 -16.83 14.81 7.12
C GLY A 69 -17.58 16.13 7.25
N ASN A 70 -18.57 16.38 6.38
CA ASN A 70 -19.37 17.62 6.32
C ASN A 70 -20.66 17.54 7.13
N ARG A 71 -21.10 16.36 7.57
CA ARG A 71 -22.35 16.16 8.32
C ARG A 71 -22.23 16.56 9.79
N ASP A 72 -21.74 17.77 9.96
CA ASP A 72 -21.73 18.53 11.19
C ASP A 72 -20.74 17.98 12.23
N LYS A 73 -19.51 18.50 12.14
CA LYS A 73 -18.85 18.94 13.37
C LYS A 73 -19.82 19.94 14.00
N LYS A 74 -20.74 19.44 14.85
CA LYS A 74 -21.65 20.28 15.62
C LYS A 74 -20.83 21.45 16.13
N SER A 75 -21.30 22.67 15.85
CA SER A 75 -20.56 23.84 16.30
C SER A 75 -20.39 23.76 17.82
N ASP A 76 -19.33 24.35 18.36
CA ASP A 76 -19.11 24.39 19.82
C ASP A 76 -20.40 24.82 20.57
N LEU A 77 -21.19 25.74 19.97
CA LEU A 77 -22.47 26.22 20.50
C LEU A 77 -23.55 25.12 20.59
N GLU A 78 -23.60 24.19 19.64
CA GLU A 78 -24.55 23.08 19.66
C GLU A 78 -24.15 22.00 20.67
N LEU A 79 -22.85 21.80 20.89
CA LEU A 79 -22.35 20.91 21.93
C LEU A 79 -22.64 21.46 23.32
N GLU A 80 -22.51 22.77 23.53
CA GLU A 80 -22.84 23.45 24.79
C GLU A 80 -24.35 23.40 25.11
N GLY A 81 -25.21 23.51 24.09
CA GLY A 81 -26.66 23.44 24.25
C GLY A 81 -27.24 22.02 24.47
N PHE A 82 -26.44 20.97 24.26
CA PHE A 82 -26.91 19.60 24.35
C PHE A 82 -27.10 19.14 25.81
N ASN A 83 -28.23 18.51 26.12
CA ASN A 83 -28.55 18.10 27.48
C ASN A 83 -27.97 16.72 27.83
N TYR A 84 -26.68 16.70 28.19
CA TYR A 84 -25.96 15.46 28.54
C TYR A 84 -26.58 14.69 29.73
N LYS A 85 -27.30 15.37 30.63
CA LYS A 85 -27.97 14.74 31.78
C LYS A 85 -29.16 13.85 31.41
N LYS A 86 -29.71 14.03 30.20
CA LYS A 86 -30.85 13.24 29.70
C LYS A 86 -30.44 12.13 28.73
N VAL A 87 -29.15 11.99 28.45
CA VAL A 87 -28.66 10.97 27.51
C VAL A 87 -28.80 9.60 28.16
N PRO A 88 -29.37 8.60 27.47
CA PRO A 88 -29.50 7.26 28.02
C PRO A 88 -28.11 6.63 28.22
N VAL A 89 -27.90 6.03 29.39
CA VAL A 89 -26.73 5.22 29.69
C VAL A 89 -27.01 3.78 29.24
N LYS A 90 -26.16 3.25 28.36
CA LYS A 90 -26.25 1.87 27.86
C LYS A 90 -25.56 0.95 28.87
N ARG A 91 -26.34 0.08 29.52
CA ARG A 91 -25.79 -0.90 30.48
C ARG A 91 -24.89 -1.92 29.81
N ASN A 92 -23.92 -2.43 30.57
CA ASN A 92 -22.89 -3.37 30.17
C ASN A 92 -22.15 -2.92 28.90
N SER A 93 -21.87 -1.62 28.78
CA SER A 93 -21.18 -1.05 27.64
C SER A 93 -19.99 -0.23 28.09
N PHE A 94 -18.96 -0.18 27.24
CA PHE A 94 -17.82 0.67 27.48
C PHE A 94 -17.42 1.40 26.21
N SER A 95 -16.77 2.53 26.35
CA SER A 95 -16.13 3.22 25.24
C SER A 95 -14.70 3.57 25.62
N VAL A 96 -13.81 3.57 24.65
CA VAL A 96 -12.38 3.87 24.84
C VAL A 96 -12.03 5.15 24.12
N VAL A 97 -11.32 6.06 24.79
CA VAL A 97 -10.76 7.28 24.19
C VAL A 97 -9.27 7.07 23.95
N GLN A 98 -8.85 7.02 22.69
CA GLN A 98 -7.45 6.78 22.31
C GLN A 98 -6.85 7.93 21.49
N LEU A 99 -5.53 8.08 21.63
CA LEU A 99 -4.71 9.01 20.85
C LEU A 99 -3.89 8.23 19.84
N MET A 100 -4.17 8.41 18.55
CA MET A 100 -3.46 7.79 17.45
C MET A 100 -2.44 8.77 16.85
N HIS A 101 -1.21 8.30 16.62
CA HIS A 101 -0.19 9.07 15.90
C HIS A 101 -0.36 8.85 14.40
N MET A 102 -0.59 9.93 13.66
CA MET A 102 -0.89 9.90 12.22
C MET A 102 0.35 10.16 11.35
N GLY A 103 1.52 10.34 11.96
CA GLY A 103 2.76 10.73 11.27
C GLY A 103 3.17 12.15 11.63
N PHE A 104 3.86 12.80 10.73
CA PHE A 104 4.42 14.14 10.89
C PHE A 104 3.87 15.08 9.82
N GLU A 105 3.33 16.21 10.24
CA GLU A 105 2.91 17.29 9.36
C GLU A 105 4.11 18.23 9.13
N THR A 106 4.49 18.40 7.86
CA THR A 106 5.50 19.36 7.44
C THR A 106 4.95 20.79 7.45
N ARG A 107 5.82 21.81 7.35
CA ARG A 107 5.41 23.22 7.28
C ARG A 107 4.42 23.53 6.15
N ASP A 108 4.47 22.75 5.07
CA ASP A 108 3.59 22.85 3.92
C ASP A 108 2.26 22.09 4.11
N LYS A 109 1.95 21.65 5.34
CA LYS A 109 0.78 20.83 5.69
C LYS A 109 0.71 19.48 4.96
N LYS A 110 1.86 18.96 4.53
CA LYS A 110 1.96 17.61 3.97
C LYS A 110 2.29 16.62 5.07
N MET A 111 1.54 15.52 5.10
CA MET A 111 1.78 14.39 5.98
C MET A 111 2.98 13.56 5.51
N SER A 112 3.78 13.09 6.45
CA SER A 112 4.95 12.24 6.25
C SER A 112 4.97 11.17 7.34
N GLU A 113 5.28 9.92 6.99
CA GLU A 113 5.40 8.84 7.97
C GLU A 113 6.70 8.97 8.79
N THR A 114 7.74 9.51 8.18
CA THR A 114 9.05 9.73 8.81
C THR A 114 9.20 11.18 9.25
N TYR A 115 9.91 11.39 10.35
CA TYR A 115 10.26 12.73 10.81
C TYR A 115 11.08 13.46 9.75
N VAL A 116 10.61 14.66 9.37
CA VAL A 116 11.34 15.61 8.53
C VAL A 116 11.76 16.79 9.42
N PRO A 117 12.99 17.32 9.33
CA PRO A 117 13.40 18.46 10.14
C PRO A 117 12.40 19.62 10.09
N GLY A 118 11.86 20.01 11.25
CA GLY A 118 10.87 21.08 11.36
C GLY A 118 9.41 20.66 11.15
N SER A 119 9.13 19.38 10.92
CA SER A 119 7.78 18.81 10.99
C SER A 119 7.29 18.67 12.43
N GLN A 120 5.97 18.60 12.62
CA GLN A 120 5.32 18.39 13.92
C GLN A 120 4.53 17.08 13.90
N PRO A 121 4.49 16.32 15.00
CA PRO A 121 3.70 15.10 15.05
C PRO A 121 2.21 15.43 14.92
N ALA A 122 1.50 14.76 14.03
CA ALA A 122 0.06 14.88 13.89
C ALA A 122 -0.62 13.74 14.65
N PHE A 123 -1.71 14.06 15.33
CA PHE A 123 -2.47 13.09 16.11
C PHE A 123 -3.94 13.08 15.71
N GLN A 124 -4.62 11.99 16.05
CA GLN A 124 -6.06 11.85 15.93
C GLN A 124 -6.61 11.31 17.24
N VAL A 125 -7.69 11.90 17.73
CA VAL A 125 -8.47 11.36 18.84
C VAL A 125 -9.55 10.46 18.26
N VAL A 126 -9.56 9.22 18.71
CA VAL A 126 -10.53 8.21 18.28
C VAL A 126 -11.28 7.71 19.50
N ILE A 127 -12.61 7.61 19.36
CA ILE A 127 -13.47 7.04 20.40
C ILE A 127 -14.26 5.91 19.78
N TYR A 128 -14.18 4.71 20.35
CA TYR A 128 -14.90 3.53 19.87
C TYR A 128 -15.59 2.80 21.02
N ASP A 129 -16.60 1.99 20.70
CA ASP A 129 -17.39 1.21 21.66
C ASP A 129 -16.90 -0.24 21.81
N GLU A 130 -17.59 -1.04 22.62
CA GLU A 130 -17.27 -2.44 22.87
C GLU A 130 -17.31 -3.34 21.62
N ASN A 131 -17.90 -2.88 20.52
CA ASN A 131 -17.97 -3.61 19.25
C ASN A 131 -16.94 -3.06 18.24
N SER A 132 -15.94 -2.32 18.70
CA SER A 132 -14.96 -1.62 17.87
C SER A 132 -15.58 -0.64 16.87
N SER A 133 -16.81 -0.19 17.12
CA SER A 133 -17.47 0.78 16.24
C SER A 133 -17.02 2.18 16.61
N PHE A 134 -16.46 2.90 15.63
CA PHE A 134 -16.00 4.27 15.85
C PHE A 134 -17.20 5.20 16.10
N ARG A 135 -17.17 5.87 17.26
CA ARG A 135 -18.09 6.95 17.62
C ARG A 135 -17.61 8.28 17.08
N ILE A 136 -16.31 8.53 17.05
CA ILE A 136 -15.69 9.67 16.37
C ILE A 136 -14.27 9.33 15.92
N THR A 137 -13.78 10.07 14.92
CA THR A 137 -12.39 10.06 14.45
C THR A 137 -11.98 11.48 14.09
N ASP A 138 -11.26 12.18 14.97
CA ASP A 138 -11.04 13.62 14.83
C ASP A 138 -9.58 14.02 15.00
N ALA A 139 -9.08 14.84 14.06
CA ALA A 139 -7.75 15.41 14.13
C ALA A 139 -7.83 16.89 14.56
N PRO A 140 -6.89 17.37 15.40
CA PRO A 140 -6.79 18.78 15.73
C PRO A 140 -6.45 19.59 14.47
N GLU A 141 -6.84 20.86 14.45
CA GLU A 141 -6.61 21.74 13.28
C GLU A 141 -5.14 22.05 13.02
N ALA A 142 -4.30 21.93 14.05
CA ALA A 142 -2.87 22.10 13.98
C ALA A 142 -2.17 20.83 14.47
N ALA A 143 -1.07 20.45 13.80
CA ALA A 143 -0.19 19.41 14.29
C ALA A 143 0.40 19.76 15.67
N GLY A 144 0.73 18.72 16.42
CA GLY A 144 1.09 18.78 17.83
C GLY A 144 0.07 18.07 18.72
N LEU A 145 0.36 18.04 20.02
CA LEU A 145 -0.55 17.45 21.01
C LEU A 145 -1.90 18.20 21.01
N PRO A 146 -3.03 17.47 21.11
CA PRO A 146 -4.35 18.10 21.14
C PRO A 146 -4.51 18.99 22.37
N SER A 147 -5.28 20.07 22.25
CA SER A 147 -5.63 20.89 23.41
C SER A 147 -6.68 20.19 24.28
N SER A 148 -6.74 20.50 25.58
CA SER A 148 -7.77 19.94 26.46
C SER A 148 -9.19 20.26 26.01
N LYS A 149 -9.41 21.46 25.43
CA LYS A 149 -10.70 21.84 24.83
C LYS A 149 -11.05 20.91 23.66
N PHE A 150 -10.10 20.63 22.78
CA PHE A 150 -10.31 19.74 21.65
C PHE A 150 -10.67 18.31 22.12
N VAL A 151 -9.97 17.77 23.11
CA VAL A 151 -10.27 16.44 23.67
C VAL A 151 -11.66 16.41 24.32
N LEU A 152 -12.04 17.46 25.05
CA LEU A 152 -13.38 17.59 25.63
C LEU A 152 -14.46 17.58 24.54
N ASN A 153 -14.29 18.38 23.50
CA ASN A 153 -15.21 18.46 22.36
C ASN A 153 -15.36 17.10 21.67
N CYS A 154 -14.26 16.36 21.51
CA CYS A 154 -14.27 15.00 20.97
C CYS A 154 -15.17 14.06 21.77
N ILE A 155 -15.03 14.05 23.11
CA ILE A 155 -15.85 13.22 24.01
C ILE A 155 -17.32 13.65 23.94
N GLN A 156 -17.59 14.96 24.04
CA GLN A 156 -18.93 15.52 23.93
C GLN A 156 -19.62 15.12 22.63
N ARG A 157 -18.91 15.21 21.51
CA ARG A 157 -19.46 14.83 20.20
C ARG A 157 -19.68 13.33 20.08
N ALA A 158 -18.81 12.48 20.62
CA ALA A 158 -19.04 11.03 20.65
C ALA A 158 -20.35 10.66 21.38
N ILE A 159 -20.74 11.45 22.38
CA ILE A 159 -21.98 11.27 23.13
C ILE A 159 -23.17 11.89 22.37
N ALA A 160 -23.04 13.11 21.89
CA ALA A 160 -24.15 13.92 21.36
C ALA A 160 -24.43 13.72 19.86
N SER A 161 -23.45 13.26 19.10
CA SER A 161 -23.48 13.12 17.64
C SER A 161 -22.45 12.10 17.15
N PRO A 162 -22.55 10.82 17.56
CA PRO A 162 -21.61 9.81 17.10
C PRO A 162 -21.73 9.55 15.59
N LEU A 163 -20.68 8.97 15.02
CA LEU A 163 -20.63 8.45 13.66
C LEU A 163 -21.78 7.46 13.42
N PRO A 164 -22.50 7.57 12.28
CA PRO A 164 -23.54 6.61 11.92
C PRO A 164 -23.02 5.17 11.84
N PRO A 165 -23.84 4.16 12.17
CA PRO A 165 -25.26 4.22 12.51
C PRO A 165 -25.53 4.43 14.01
N LEU A 166 -24.52 4.82 14.79
CA LEU A 166 -24.64 4.92 16.25
C LEU A 166 -25.56 6.07 16.64
N ARG A 167 -26.19 5.95 17.80
CA ARG A 167 -27.11 6.95 18.35
C ARG A 167 -26.53 7.60 19.59
N PRO A 168 -26.94 8.84 19.91
CA PRO A 168 -26.53 9.51 21.14
C PRO A 168 -26.80 8.63 22.37
N SER A 169 -25.75 8.36 23.12
CA SER A 169 -25.75 7.44 24.27
C SER A 169 -24.49 7.62 25.10
N LEU A 170 -24.58 7.32 26.40
CA LEU A 170 -23.44 7.22 27.30
C LEU A 170 -23.07 5.74 27.48
N PRO A 171 -21.78 5.39 27.53
CA PRO A 171 -21.37 4.06 27.98
C PRO A 171 -21.61 3.91 29.49
N GLU A 172 -21.58 2.69 30.01
CA GLU A 172 -21.51 2.49 31.47
C GLU A 172 -20.11 2.84 32.00
N LEU A 173 -19.06 2.51 31.22
CA LEU A 173 -17.68 2.87 31.51
C LEU A 173 -17.01 3.62 30.35
N LEU A 174 -16.47 4.81 30.61
CA LEU A 174 -15.56 5.49 29.69
C LEU A 174 -14.10 5.27 30.13
N LEU A 175 -13.35 4.51 29.35
CA LEU A 175 -11.92 4.29 29.55
C LEU A 175 -11.14 5.32 28.75
N ILE A 176 -10.30 6.11 29.42
CA ILE A 176 -9.51 7.17 28.78
C ILE A 176 -8.04 6.74 28.75
N ALA A 177 -7.42 6.75 27.57
CA ALA A 177 -6.03 6.35 27.45
C ALA A 177 -5.11 7.16 28.37
N LEU A 178 -4.12 6.49 28.96
CA LEU A 178 -3.20 7.09 29.94
C LEU A 178 -2.49 8.33 29.38
N LYS A 179 -2.27 8.36 28.06
CA LYS A 179 -1.71 9.51 27.33
C LYS A 179 -2.51 10.82 27.48
N PHE A 180 -3.78 10.75 27.89
CA PHE A 180 -4.61 11.93 28.15
C PHE A 180 -4.59 12.42 29.61
N GLU A 181 -3.74 11.84 30.48
CA GLU A 181 -3.58 12.30 31.87
C GLU A 181 -3.44 13.83 32.00
N PRO A 182 -2.64 14.54 31.16
CA PRO A 182 -2.52 16.00 31.23
C PRO A 182 -3.84 16.77 31.01
N HIS A 183 -4.84 16.16 30.38
CA HIS A 183 -6.12 16.79 30.08
C HIS A 183 -7.17 16.55 31.17
N ILE A 184 -6.95 15.61 32.10
CA ILE A 184 -7.92 15.24 33.14
C ILE A 184 -8.43 16.42 33.97
N PRO A 185 -7.61 17.40 34.39
CA PRO A 185 -8.12 18.55 35.14
C PRO A 185 -9.23 19.33 34.40
N ALA A 186 -9.16 19.40 33.07
CA ALA A 186 -10.16 20.06 32.24
C ALA A 186 -11.36 19.16 31.91
N LEU A 187 -11.15 17.84 31.81
CA LEU A 187 -12.22 16.88 31.47
C LEU A 187 -13.11 16.56 32.69
N ARG A 188 -12.52 16.45 33.88
CA ARG A 188 -13.17 15.98 35.10
C ARG A 188 -14.49 16.71 35.43
N PRO A 189 -14.58 18.07 35.41
CA PRO A 189 -15.83 18.76 35.74
C PRO A 189 -17.01 18.35 34.85
N PHE A 190 -16.76 18.09 33.56
CA PHE A 190 -17.78 17.61 32.64
C PHE A 190 -18.10 16.15 32.90
N LEU A 191 -17.09 15.28 33.01
CA LEU A 191 -17.28 13.83 33.16
C LEU A 191 -18.01 13.48 34.47
N ASP A 192 -17.69 14.16 35.57
CA ASP A 192 -18.34 13.95 36.88
C ASP A 192 -19.78 14.48 36.92
N SER A 193 -20.19 15.29 35.94
CA SER A 193 -21.55 15.84 35.85
C SER A 193 -22.56 14.93 35.12
N LEU A 194 -22.07 13.83 34.52
CA LEU A 194 -22.86 12.90 33.72
C LEU A 194 -23.72 11.97 34.60
N PRO A 195 -24.88 11.51 34.11
CA PRO A 195 -25.83 10.74 34.91
C PRO A 195 -25.36 9.30 35.19
N VAL A 196 -25.59 8.82 36.41
CA VAL A 196 -25.40 7.40 36.77
C VAL A 196 -26.25 6.47 35.88
N PRO A 197 -25.79 5.23 35.61
CA PRO A 197 -24.60 4.55 36.12
C PRO A 197 -23.31 4.83 35.35
N PHE A 198 -23.20 5.94 34.61
CA PHE A 198 -21.95 6.32 33.93
C PHE A 198 -20.79 6.42 34.93
N THR A 199 -19.65 5.84 34.57
CA THR A 199 -18.38 5.97 35.26
C THR A 199 -17.26 6.19 34.25
N TRP A 200 -16.14 6.76 34.70
CA TRP A 200 -14.97 6.95 33.87
C TRP A 200 -13.68 6.71 34.67
N ARG A 201 -12.61 6.30 33.99
CA ARG A 201 -11.26 6.20 34.57
C ARG A 201 -10.18 6.33 33.49
N LEU A 202 -8.95 6.59 33.93
CA LEU A 202 -7.78 6.41 33.08
C LEU A 202 -7.43 4.92 32.96
N GLU A 203 -6.85 4.54 31.83
CA GLU A 203 -6.10 3.29 31.68
C GLU A 203 -4.99 3.23 32.74
N THR A 204 -4.75 2.04 33.29
CA THR A 204 -3.58 1.83 34.13
C THR A 204 -2.32 1.70 33.27
N PRO A 205 -1.12 1.92 33.84
CA PRO A 205 0.13 1.68 33.13
C PRO A 205 0.25 0.25 32.59
N GLU A 206 -0.27 -0.75 33.32
CA GLU A 206 -0.28 -2.15 32.92
C GLU A 206 -1.20 -2.38 31.70
N GLU A 207 -2.43 -1.83 31.72
CA GLU A 207 -3.34 -1.91 30.57
C GLU A 207 -2.75 -1.23 29.33
N ALA A 208 -2.10 -0.08 29.51
CA ALA A 208 -1.45 0.64 28.43
C ALA A 208 -0.26 -0.15 27.84
N ALA A 209 0.49 -0.86 28.68
CA ALA A 209 1.57 -1.74 28.24
C ALA A 209 1.03 -2.97 27.50
N GLU A 210 -0.01 -3.64 28.04
CA GLU A 210 -0.64 -4.80 27.39
C GLU A 210 -1.19 -4.46 26.00
N VAL A 211 -1.80 -3.29 25.82
CA VAL A 211 -2.26 -2.84 24.50
C VAL A 211 -1.09 -2.60 23.55
N ALA A 212 0.00 -2.00 24.03
CA ALA A 212 1.20 -1.76 23.22
C ALA A 212 1.83 -3.08 22.75
N ASP A 213 1.95 -4.04 23.66
CA ASP A 213 2.50 -5.37 23.39
C ASP A 213 1.59 -6.16 22.43
N GLY A 214 0.28 -6.15 22.67
CA GLY A 214 -0.69 -6.81 21.80
C GLY A 214 -0.69 -6.26 20.37
N VAL A 215 -0.56 -4.94 20.19
CA VAL A 215 -0.39 -4.34 18.86
C VAL A 215 0.93 -4.76 18.21
N SER A 216 2.02 -4.83 18.98
CA SER A 216 3.31 -5.32 18.48
C SER A 216 3.19 -6.75 17.97
N ASP A 217 2.58 -7.66 18.75
CA ASP A 217 2.38 -9.05 18.37
C ASP A 217 1.50 -9.20 17.12
N LEU A 218 0.43 -8.41 17.02
CA LEU A 218 -0.44 -8.38 15.84
C LEU A 218 0.29 -7.89 14.59
N ASN A 219 1.17 -6.89 14.73
CA ASN A 219 2.00 -6.40 13.63
C ASN A 219 2.95 -7.48 13.14
N ILE A 220 3.69 -8.13 14.06
CA ILE A 220 4.61 -9.24 13.72
C ILE A 220 3.84 -10.37 13.02
N ALA A 221 2.70 -10.78 13.55
CA ALA A 221 1.85 -11.79 12.93
C ALA A 221 1.30 -11.34 11.57
N GLY A 222 1.00 -10.06 11.42
CA GLY A 222 0.55 -9.42 10.18
C GLY A 222 1.62 -9.47 9.08
N VAL A 223 2.86 -9.08 9.39
CA VAL A 223 4.01 -9.17 8.48
C VAL A 223 4.22 -10.61 8.02
N ALA A 224 4.29 -11.55 8.97
CA ALA A 224 4.49 -12.96 8.66
C ALA A 224 3.36 -13.55 7.80
N ARG A 225 2.12 -13.12 8.02
CA ARG A 225 0.96 -13.51 7.20
C ARG A 225 1.08 -12.95 5.78
N GLY A 226 1.34 -11.65 5.63
CA GLY A 226 1.46 -11.01 4.33
C GLY A 226 2.59 -11.61 3.49
N LEU A 227 3.76 -11.87 4.08
CA LEU A 227 4.87 -12.56 3.41
C LEU A 227 4.51 -13.98 2.95
N ARG A 228 3.79 -14.76 3.76
CA ARG A 228 3.33 -16.11 3.36
C ARG A 228 2.33 -16.04 2.20
N SER A 229 1.29 -15.21 2.32
CA SER A 229 0.28 -15.05 1.28
C SER A 229 0.89 -14.53 -0.02
N ALA A 230 1.82 -13.57 0.04
CA ALA A 230 2.53 -13.06 -1.14
C ALA A 230 3.35 -14.16 -1.84
N LYS A 231 4.03 -15.03 -1.08
CA LYS A 231 4.79 -16.17 -1.64
C LYS A 231 3.87 -17.17 -2.33
N GLU A 232 2.71 -17.47 -1.73
CA GLU A 232 1.70 -18.36 -2.29
C GLU A 232 1.13 -17.81 -3.60
N GLU A 233 0.68 -16.55 -3.59
CA GLU A 233 0.16 -15.87 -4.78
C GLU A 233 1.22 -15.76 -5.89
N LYS A 234 2.47 -15.43 -5.55
CA LYS A 234 3.58 -15.46 -6.51
C LYS A 234 3.77 -16.85 -7.12
N ASN A 235 3.64 -17.93 -6.34
CA ASN A 235 3.74 -19.29 -6.85
C ASN A 235 2.56 -19.64 -7.78
N LEU A 236 1.34 -19.21 -7.47
CA LEU A 236 0.18 -19.35 -8.36
C LEU A 236 0.38 -18.57 -9.66
N GLY A 237 0.93 -17.35 -9.59
CA GLY A 237 1.34 -16.55 -10.74
C GLY A 237 2.35 -17.30 -11.62
N ASN A 238 3.37 -17.91 -11.03
CA ASN A 238 4.36 -18.72 -11.76
C ASN A 238 3.69 -19.91 -12.48
N GLN A 239 2.75 -20.60 -11.83
CA GLN A 239 2.00 -21.69 -12.44
C GLN A 239 1.12 -21.20 -13.62
N ALA A 240 0.51 -20.04 -13.50
CA ALA A 240 -0.27 -19.43 -14.57
C ALA A 240 0.61 -19.05 -15.77
N VAL A 241 1.83 -18.53 -15.55
CA VAL A 241 2.82 -18.28 -16.60
C VAL A 241 3.21 -19.58 -17.30
N ALA A 242 3.48 -20.66 -16.55
CA ALA A 242 3.82 -21.97 -17.13
C ALA A 242 2.70 -22.51 -18.04
N ARG A 243 1.44 -22.20 -17.74
CA ARG A 243 0.25 -22.53 -18.56
C ARG A 243 -0.03 -21.51 -19.67
N LYS A 244 0.86 -20.52 -19.89
CA LYS A 244 0.68 -19.38 -20.80
C LYS A 244 -0.61 -18.57 -20.55
N ASN A 245 -1.13 -18.60 -19.31
CA ASN A 245 -2.32 -17.87 -18.92
C ASN A 245 -1.95 -16.49 -18.37
N ARG A 246 -1.82 -15.51 -19.26
CA ARG A 246 -1.43 -14.13 -18.90
C ARG A 246 -2.35 -13.48 -17.89
N LYS A 247 -3.66 -13.55 -18.11
CA LYS A 247 -4.64 -12.86 -17.26
C LYS A 247 -4.55 -13.33 -15.81
N GLN A 248 -4.47 -14.64 -15.59
CA GLN A 248 -4.33 -15.19 -14.24
C GLN A 248 -2.95 -14.89 -13.63
N ALA A 249 -1.88 -14.93 -14.43
CA ALA A 249 -0.55 -14.56 -13.94
C ALA A 249 -0.52 -13.12 -13.41
N ILE A 250 -1.02 -12.16 -14.19
CA ILE A 250 -1.10 -10.75 -13.78
C ILE A 250 -1.95 -10.57 -12.54
N LYS A 251 -3.08 -11.28 -12.45
CA LYS A 251 -3.95 -11.24 -11.28
C LYS A 251 -3.18 -11.68 -10.03
N HIS A 252 -2.63 -12.90 -10.04
CA HIS A 252 -1.91 -13.45 -8.88
C HIS A 252 -0.69 -12.61 -8.47
N TYR A 253 0.10 -12.09 -9.42
CA TYR A 253 1.20 -11.19 -9.04
C TYR A 253 0.72 -9.86 -8.47
N SER A 254 -0.43 -9.34 -8.92
CA SER A 254 -1.01 -8.12 -8.34
C SER A 254 -1.52 -8.36 -6.92
N GLU A 255 -2.17 -9.50 -6.66
CA GLU A 255 -2.57 -9.90 -5.30
C GLU A 255 -1.34 -10.09 -4.40
N ALA A 256 -0.27 -10.72 -4.89
CA ALA A 256 0.99 -10.83 -4.15
C ALA A 256 1.57 -9.46 -3.76
N ILE A 257 1.54 -8.49 -4.67
CA ILE A 257 1.97 -7.11 -4.39
C ILE A 257 1.06 -6.44 -3.35
N GLY A 258 -0.25 -6.68 -3.39
CA GLY A 258 -1.19 -6.21 -2.37
C GLY A 258 -0.82 -6.72 -0.97
N TRP A 259 -0.55 -8.02 -0.83
CA TRP A 259 -0.11 -8.61 0.44
C TRP A 259 1.21 -8.04 0.95
N LEU A 260 2.14 -7.68 0.06
CA LEU A 260 3.40 -7.05 0.45
C LEU A 260 3.20 -5.61 0.93
N LEU A 261 2.28 -4.87 0.31
CA LEU A 261 1.88 -3.54 0.78
C LEU A 261 1.27 -3.64 2.18
N ASP A 262 0.36 -4.59 2.40
CA ASP A 262 -0.25 -4.80 3.71
C ASP A 262 0.80 -5.16 4.78
N ALA A 263 1.74 -6.06 4.45
CA ALA A 263 2.84 -6.43 5.34
C ALA A 263 3.72 -5.24 5.68
N PHE A 264 4.05 -4.42 4.68
CA PHE A 264 4.86 -3.22 4.87
C PHE A 264 4.18 -2.19 5.78
N SER A 265 2.85 -2.05 5.69
CA SER A 265 2.07 -1.18 6.58
C SER A 265 2.04 -1.63 8.04
N GLN A 266 2.42 -2.87 8.35
CA GLN A 266 2.52 -3.38 9.72
C GLN A 266 3.82 -2.98 10.45
N LYS A 267 4.62 -2.05 9.90
CA LYS A 267 5.89 -1.59 10.48
C LYS A 267 6.88 -2.76 10.71
N PRO A 268 7.24 -3.50 9.65
CA PRO A 268 8.21 -4.58 9.73
C PRO A 268 9.55 -4.09 10.26
N ASP A 269 10.30 -4.99 10.90
CA ASP A 269 11.69 -4.70 11.27
C ASP A 269 12.59 -4.58 10.02
N GLU A 270 13.87 -4.22 10.18
CA GLU A 270 14.79 -4.02 9.06
C GLU A 270 14.98 -5.29 8.21
N LYS A 271 15.02 -6.47 8.86
CA LYS A 271 15.22 -7.75 8.18
C LYS A 271 13.98 -8.13 7.39
N GLU A 272 12.81 -8.00 8.00
CA GLU A 272 11.52 -8.24 7.36
C GLU A 272 11.28 -7.27 6.21
N ARG A 273 11.63 -5.99 6.38
CA ARG A 273 11.55 -4.99 5.31
C ARG A 273 12.40 -5.36 4.11
N LYS A 274 13.64 -5.81 4.35
CA LYS A 274 14.51 -6.30 3.29
C LYS A 274 13.89 -7.52 2.57
N GLU A 275 13.33 -8.46 3.30
CA GLU A 275 12.65 -9.63 2.72
C GLU A 275 11.41 -9.21 1.88
N ILE A 276 10.64 -8.23 2.36
CA ILE A 276 9.53 -7.63 1.64
C ILE A 276 10.02 -6.99 0.33
N ASP A 277 11.03 -6.12 0.39
CA ASP A 277 11.57 -5.41 -0.77
C ASP A 277 12.10 -6.39 -1.84
N GLU A 278 12.86 -7.41 -1.44
CA GLU A 278 13.34 -8.47 -2.33
C GLU A 278 12.18 -9.21 -3.01
N LEU A 279 11.17 -9.64 -2.24
CA LEU A 279 10.01 -10.35 -2.78
C LEU A 279 9.15 -9.44 -3.67
N TRP A 280 9.06 -8.14 -3.36
CA TRP A 280 8.35 -7.14 -4.14
C TRP A 280 8.98 -6.96 -5.52
N SER A 281 10.31 -6.82 -5.57
CA SER A 281 11.07 -6.78 -6.82
C SER A 281 10.83 -8.03 -7.68
N VAL A 282 10.81 -9.21 -7.04
CA VAL A 282 10.52 -10.49 -7.71
C VAL A 282 9.11 -10.50 -8.32
N CYS A 283 8.09 -10.11 -7.56
CA CYS A 283 6.70 -10.10 -8.01
C CYS A 283 6.48 -9.10 -9.16
N LEU A 284 6.98 -7.87 -9.03
CA LEU A 284 6.90 -6.84 -10.07
C LEU A 284 7.54 -7.30 -11.37
N ALA A 285 8.77 -7.80 -11.29
CA ALA A 285 9.44 -8.24 -12.50
C ALA A 285 8.76 -9.51 -13.07
N ASN A 286 8.23 -10.43 -12.26
CA ASN A 286 7.45 -11.55 -12.79
C ASN A 286 6.15 -11.10 -13.48
N ARG A 287 5.50 -10.05 -12.97
CA ARG A 287 4.35 -9.41 -13.63
C ARG A 287 4.75 -8.72 -14.94
N ALA A 288 5.91 -8.07 -14.99
CA ALA A 288 6.49 -7.55 -16.23
C ALA A 288 6.69 -8.66 -17.27
N ALA A 289 7.22 -9.83 -16.88
CA ALA A 289 7.33 -10.97 -17.78
C ALA A 289 5.95 -11.44 -18.30
N ALA A 290 4.91 -11.44 -17.45
CA ALA A 290 3.56 -11.78 -17.89
C ALA A 290 3.04 -10.79 -18.94
N TYR A 291 3.26 -9.48 -18.75
CA TYR A 291 2.92 -8.45 -19.75
C TYR A 291 3.69 -8.60 -21.07
N LEU A 292 4.93 -9.11 -21.02
CA LEU A 292 5.77 -9.35 -22.20
C LEU A 292 5.44 -10.64 -22.97
N MET A 293 4.61 -11.54 -22.41
CA MET A 293 4.24 -12.77 -23.11
C MET A 293 3.61 -12.45 -24.48
N GLU A 294 3.83 -13.30 -25.47
CA GLU A 294 3.30 -13.11 -26.83
C GLU A 294 1.78 -13.37 -26.89
N GLY A 295 1.10 -12.73 -27.85
CA GLY A 295 -0.35 -12.87 -28.07
C GLY A 295 -1.19 -11.70 -27.58
N GLU A 296 -2.52 -11.84 -27.64
CA GLU A 296 -3.49 -10.79 -27.30
C GLU A 296 -3.29 -10.26 -25.88
N GLY A 297 -3.17 -8.93 -25.74
CA GLY A 297 -2.95 -8.24 -24.47
C GLY A 297 -1.49 -8.08 -24.06
N ARG A 298 -0.54 -8.23 -24.99
CA ARG A 298 0.88 -7.96 -24.73
C ARG A 298 1.05 -6.46 -24.54
N ASP A 299 1.63 -6.05 -23.42
CA ASP A 299 1.74 -4.64 -23.04
C ASP A 299 3.17 -4.28 -22.61
N PRO A 300 4.04 -3.90 -23.56
CA PRO A 300 5.42 -3.54 -23.26
C PRO A 300 5.55 -2.31 -22.37
N LYS A 301 4.58 -1.39 -22.38
CA LYS A 301 4.62 -0.18 -21.56
C LYS A 301 4.43 -0.52 -20.08
N LYS A 302 3.42 -1.31 -19.75
CA LYS A 302 3.23 -1.81 -18.38
C LYS A 302 4.39 -2.70 -17.91
N ALA A 303 4.95 -3.51 -18.81
CA ALA A 303 6.13 -4.28 -18.50
C ALA A 303 7.34 -3.39 -18.15
N LEU A 304 7.52 -2.29 -18.88
CA LEU A 304 8.59 -1.32 -18.60
C LEU A 304 8.38 -0.65 -17.24
N GLU A 305 7.16 -0.21 -16.92
CA GLU A 305 6.80 0.37 -15.62
C GLU A 305 7.13 -0.60 -14.47
N ASP A 306 6.64 -1.85 -14.55
CA ASP A 306 6.91 -2.86 -13.52
C ASP A 306 8.40 -3.19 -13.39
N ALA A 307 9.14 -3.26 -14.50
CA ALA A 307 10.57 -3.57 -14.48
C ALA A 307 11.40 -2.42 -13.88
N LEU A 308 11.03 -1.17 -14.16
CA LEU A 308 11.63 0.01 -13.55
C LEU A 308 11.36 0.06 -12.04
N GLU A 309 10.12 -0.22 -11.64
CA GLU A 309 9.72 -0.24 -10.24
C GLU A 309 10.46 -1.35 -9.48
N ALA A 310 10.56 -2.57 -10.05
CA ALA A 310 11.29 -3.67 -9.45
C ALA A 310 12.75 -3.33 -9.11
N ARG A 311 13.42 -2.53 -9.96
CA ARG A 311 14.81 -2.09 -9.74
C ARG A 311 14.96 -1.10 -8.59
N LYS A 312 13.89 -0.39 -8.19
CA LYS A 312 13.92 0.50 -7.02
C LYS A 312 13.97 -0.30 -5.73
N TYR A 313 13.33 -1.46 -5.70
CA TYR A 313 13.30 -2.36 -4.54
C TYR A 313 14.54 -3.26 -4.46
N ASP A 314 15.03 -3.77 -5.59
CA ASP A 314 16.29 -4.51 -5.66
C ASP A 314 17.07 -4.15 -6.93
N GLU A 315 18.09 -3.31 -6.76
CA GLU A 315 18.96 -2.87 -7.85
C GLU A 315 19.93 -3.94 -8.36
N ASN A 316 20.03 -5.08 -7.68
CA ASN A 316 20.84 -6.22 -8.07
C ASN A 316 20.01 -7.35 -8.70
N TYR A 317 18.71 -7.14 -8.92
CA TYR A 317 17.86 -8.16 -9.50
C TYR A 317 17.95 -8.19 -11.04
N GLY A 318 18.87 -9.02 -11.56
CA GLY A 318 19.17 -9.11 -13.00
C GLY A 318 17.95 -9.36 -13.90
N LYS A 319 16.95 -10.13 -13.44
CA LYS A 319 15.73 -10.38 -14.23
C LYS A 319 14.93 -9.09 -14.49
N ALA A 320 14.95 -8.11 -13.59
CA ALA A 320 14.29 -6.83 -13.81
C ALA A 320 14.94 -6.07 -14.97
N TYR A 321 16.27 -6.02 -15.02
CA TYR A 321 17.03 -5.43 -16.13
C TYR A 321 16.75 -6.14 -17.46
N TYR A 322 16.74 -7.48 -17.47
CA TYR A 322 16.38 -8.26 -18.66
C TYR A 322 14.99 -7.88 -19.19
N ARG A 323 13.99 -7.80 -18.31
CA ARG A 323 12.60 -7.47 -18.68
C ARG A 323 12.46 -6.03 -19.16
N GLN A 324 13.19 -5.10 -18.55
CA GLN A 324 13.26 -3.72 -19.00
C GLN A 324 13.87 -3.63 -20.41
N ALA A 325 15.00 -4.29 -20.65
CA ALA A 325 15.63 -4.31 -21.98
C ALA A 325 14.69 -4.92 -23.03
N LYS A 326 14.01 -6.02 -22.70
CA LYS A 326 13.03 -6.66 -23.58
C LYS A 326 11.83 -5.77 -23.88
N ALA A 327 11.36 -5.00 -22.89
CA ALA A 327 10.29 -4.02 -23.08
C ALA A 327 10.73 -2.91 -24.06
N HIS A 328 11.93 -2.35 -23.89
CA HIS A 328 12.48 -1.35 -24.82
C HIS A 328 12.63 -1.91 -26.25
N GLN A 329 13.08 -3.17 -26.41
CA GLN A 329 13.11 -3.83 -27.73
C GLN A 329 11.72 -3.85 -28.38
N LEU A 330 10.69 -4.26 -27.65
CA LEU A 330 9.32 -4.32 -28.16
C LEU A 330 8.70 -2.95 -28.43
N LEU A 331 9.26 -1.89 -27.84
CA LEU A 331 8.90 -0.50 -28.09
C LEU A 331 9.72 0.15 -29.22
N ASN A 332 10.54 -0.64 -29.94
CA ASN A 332 11.46 -0.17 -30.99
C ASN A 332 12.52 0.82 -30.48
N GLU A 333 13.01 0.61 -29.26
CA GLU A 333 14.04 1.45 -28.61
C GLU A 333 15.33 0.63 -28.30
N PRO A 334 16.00 0.05 -29.30
CA PRO A 334 17.11 -0.88 -29.08
C PRO A 334 18.31 -0.25 -28.35
N ASN A 335 18.60 1.04 -28.58
CA ASN A 335 19.69 1.73 -27.90
C ASN A 335 19.46 1.80 -26.38
N LYS A 336 18.21 2.09 -25.96
CA LYS A 336 17.85 2.08 -24.54
C LYS A 336 17.95 0.68 -23.94
N ALA A 337 17.59 -0.35 -24.70
CA ALA A 337 17.75 -1.74 -24.25
C ALA A 337 19.22 -2.09 -23.97
N ILE A 338 20.13 -1.68 -24.87
CA ILE A 338 21.58 -1.86 -24.72
C ILE A 338 22.10 -1.09 -23.49
N GLU A 339 21.73 0.18 -23.33
CA GLU A 339 22.13 1.01 -22.19
C GLU A 339 21.72 0.38 -20.84
N VAL A 340 20.51 -0.18 -20.77
CA VAL A 340 19.99 -0.87 -19.58
C VAL A 340 20.86 -2.08 -19.21
N LEU A 341 21.21 -2.91 -20.19
CA LEU A 341 22.05 -4.09 -19.96
C LEU A 341 23.48 -3.72 -19.58
N ILE A 342 24.07 -2.71 -20.22
CA ILE A 342 25.41 -2.21 -19.84
C ILE A 342 25.40 -1.68 -18.41
N THR A 343 24.38 -0.90 -18.05
CA THR A 343 24.20 -0.40 -16.68
C THR A 343 24.10 -1.54 -15.67
N ALA A 344 23.37 -2.61 -16.02
CA ALA A 344 23.28 -3.81 -15.20
C ALA A 344 24.64 -4.51 -15.05
N LEU A 345 25.31 -4.79 -16.16
CA LEU A 345 26.57 -5.54 -16.20
C LEU A 345 27.77 -4.79 -15.61
N ARG A 346 27.68 -3.46 -15.46
CA ARG A 346 28.66 -2.69 -14.69
C ARG A 346 28.57 -2.92 -13.18
N LYS A 347 27.45 -3.45 -12.67
CA LYS A 347 27.32 -3.80 -11.25
C LYS A 347 28.13 -5.07 -10.95
N PRO A 348 28.97 -5.09 -9.90
CA PRO A 348 29.79 -6.27 -9.57
C PRO A 348 28.98 -7.55 -9.37
N SER A 349 27.79 -7.45 -8.80
CA SER A 349 26.84 -8.56 -8.56
C SER A 349 26.28 -9.17 -9.85
N LEU A 350 26.23 -8.41 -10.94
CA LEU A 350 25.61 -8.78 -12.21
C LEU A 350 26.59 -8.92 -13.37
N ALA A 351 27.85 -8.52 -13.20
CA ALA A 351 28.85 -8.49 -14.27
C ALA A 351 29.03 -9.84 -15.01
N LYS A 352 28.87 -10.94 -14.27
CA LYS A 352 28.99 -12.32 -14.79
C LYS A 352 27.64 -12.98 -15.09
N ASP A 353 26.53 -12.24 -15.03
CA ASP A 353 25.22 -12.79 -15.34
C ASP A 353 25.18 -13.22 -16.81
N LYS A 354 25.08 -14.53 -17.03
CA LYS A 354 25.11 -15.11 -18.38
C LYS A 354 23.93 -14.63 -19.21
N GLY A 355 22.73 -14.56 -18.64
CA GLY A 355 21.52 -14.18 -19.37
C GLY A 355 21.58 -12.73 -19.86
N LEU A 356 22.09 -11.82 -19.03
CA LEU A 356 22.27 -10.42 -19.42
C LEU A 356 23.34 -10.25 -20.51
N ASN A 357 24.48 -10.94 -20.38
CA ASN A 357 25.54 -10.92 -21.40
C ASN A 357 25.04 -11.50 -22.74
N ASP A 358 24.33 -12.64 -22.72
CA ASP A 358 23.79 -13.28 -23.92
C ASP A 358 22.77 -12.35 -24.62
N THR A 359 21.88 -11.71 -23.84
CA THR A 359 20.89 -10.75 -24.36
C THR A 359 21.55 -9.52 -24.97
N LEU A 360 22.66 -9.05 -24.39
CA LEU A 360 23.41 -7.91 -24.92
C LEU A 360 24.06 -8.26 -26.26
N ILE A 361 24.65 -9.45 -26.38
CA ILE A 361 25.19 -9.95 -27.66
C ILE A 361 24.08 -10.07 -28.71
N GLU A 362 22.92 -10.63 -28.35
CA GLU A 362 21.76 -10.74 -29.24
C GLU A 362 21.32 -9.35 -29.74
N LEU A 363 21.30 -8.34 -28.87
CA LEU A 363 20.96 -6.96 -29.22
C LEU A 363 21.92 -6.31 -30.23
N TYR A 364 23.18 -6.75 -30.27
CA TYR A 364 24.13 -6.35 -31.31
C TYR A 364 24.04 -7.18 -32.60
N GLY A 365 23.11 -8.15 -32.68
CA GLY A 365 22.92 -9.03 -33.83
C GLY A 365 23.68 -10.34 -33.75
N GLY A 366 24.23 -10.70 -32.59
CA GLY A 366 25.06 -11.89 -32.39
C GLY A 366 26.55 -11.62 -32.60
N LEU A 367 27.37 -12.66 -32.38
CA LEU A 367 28.80 -12.60 -32.67
C LEU A 367 29.03 -12.93 -34.16
N PRO A 368 29.75 -12.07 -34.91
CA PRO A 368 29.97 -12.32 -36.33
C PRO A 368 30.80 -13.57 -36.62
N SER A 369 30.55 -14.20 -37.77
CA SER A 369 31.19 -15.49 -38.12
C SER A 369 32.39 -15.35 -39.05
N THR A 370 32.69 -14.13 -39.50
CA THR A 370 33.81 -13.85 -40.41
C THR A 370 34.75 -12.79 -39.83
N GLU A 371 36.02 -12.83 -40.24
CA GLU A 371 37.01 -11.83 -39.84
C GLU A 371 36.60 -10.40 -40.25
N SER A 372 36.04 -10.24 -41.46
CA SER A 372 35.63 -8.93 -41.96
C SER A 372 34.53 -8.31 -41.10
N GLU A 373 33.52 -9.09 -40.71
CA GLU A 373 32.45 -8.60 -39.86
C GLU A 373 32.95 -8.34 -38.43
N LEU A 374 33.90 -9.14 -37.91
CA LEU A 374 34.52 -8.89 -36.60
C LEU A 374 35.28 -7.55 -36.56
N LYS A 375 35.98 -7.20 -37.64
CA LYS A 375 36.67 -5.91 -37.79
C LYS A 375 35.71 -4.72 -37.79
N GLU A 376 34.48 -4.89 -38.24
CA GLU A 376 33.43 -3.84 -38.15
C GLU A 376 32.76 -3.84 -36.77
N PHE A 377 32.47 -5.02 -36.23
CA PHE A 377 31.76 -5.22 -34.96
C PHE A 377 32.56 -4.69 -33.76
N CYS A 378 33.85 -5.03 -33.64
CA CYS A 378 34.64 -4.69 -32.45
C CYS A 378 34.72 -3.17 -32.21
N PRO A 379 35.09 -2.32 -33.19
CA PRO A 379 35.08 -0.87 -33.01
C PRO A 379 33.69 -0.32 -32.69
N LYS A 380 32.64 -0.83 -33.33
CA LYS A 380 31.25 -0.39 -33.07
C LYS A 380 30.81 -0.67 -31.63
N VAL A 381 31.18 -1.83 -31.09
CA VAL A 381 30.75 -2.29 -29.76
C VAL A 381 31.62 -1.69 -28.64
N PHE A 382 32.95 -1.69 -28.81
CA PHE A 382 33.87 -1.23 -27.76
C PHE A 382 34.20 0.27 -27.83
N ASN A 383 34.18 0.89 -29.01
CA ASN A 383 34.47 2.32 -29.19
C ASN A 383 33.24 3.16 -29.62
N GLY A 384 32.05 2.55 -29.67
CA GLY A 384 30.82 3.23 -30.06
C GLY A 384 30.29 4.24 -29.03
N SER A 385 29.23 4.96 -29.40
CA SER A 385 28.54 5.93 -28.53
C SER A 385 27.98 5.31 -27.26
N VAL A 386 27.60 4.03 -27.33
CA VAL A 386 27.17 3.21 -26.19
C VAL A 386 28.23 2.12 -25.98
N SER A 387 29.38 2.54 -25.47
CA SER A 387 30.54 1.66 -25.30
C SER A 387 30.34 0.64 -24.18
N VAL A 388 30.66 -0.62 -24.48
CA VAL A 388 30.73 -1.72 -23.51
C VAL A 388 32.08 -1.81 -22.80
N ASP A 389 32.93 -0.80 -22.93
CA ASP A 389 34.23 -0.80 -22.26
C ASP A 389 34.07 -0.94 -20.73
N GLY A 390 34.99 -1.71 -20.15
CA GLY A 390 34.91 -2.14 -18.75
C GLY A 390 34.04 -3.38 -18.48
N LEU A 391 33.29 -3.92 -19.46
CA LEU A 391 32.55 -5.18 -19.30
C LEU A 391 33.47 -6.39 -19.52
N ALA A 392 34.22 -6.77 -18.50
CA ALA A 392 35.27 -7.81 -18.57
C ALA A 392 34.76 -9.17 -19.09
N GLU A 393 33.58 -9.61 -18.64
CA GLU A 393 32.98 -10.88 -19.08
C GLU A 393 32.61 -10.86 -20.57
N LEU A 394 31.98 -9.77 -21.03
CA LEU A 394 31.64 -9.60 -22.45
C LEU A 394 32.92 -9.57 -23.30
N ARG A 395 33.93 -8.80 -22.88
CA ARG A 395 35.22 -8.73 -23.58
C ARG A 395 35.86 -10.11 -23.69
N HIS A 396 35.89 -10.87 -22.60
CA HIS A 396 36.43 -12.22 -22.59
C HIS A 396 35.72 -13.13 -23.60
N ARG A 397 34.39 -13.10 -23.66
CA ARG A 397 33.60 -13.89 -24.63
C ARG A 397 33.90 -13.51 -26.06
N VAL A 398 33.99 -12.21 -26.36
CA VAL A 398 34.34 -11.74 -27.70
C VAL A 398 35.78 -12.14 -28.04
N ASP A 399 36.73 -12.05 -27.11
CA ASP A 399 38.12 -12.50 -27.29
C ASP A 399 38.20 -13.99 -27.64
N GLU A 400 37.49 -14.86 -26.92
CA GLU A 400 37.46 -16.30 -27.21
C GLU A 400 36.86 -16.60 -28.59
N HIS A 401 35.82 -15.85 -28.99
CA HIS A 401 35.22 -15.98 -30.32
C HIS A 401 36.17 -15.49 -31.42
N VAL A 402 36.84 -14.35 -31.22
CA VAL A 402 37.86 -13.82 -32.14
C VAL A 402 39.00 -14.83 -32.34
N LYS A 403 39.47 -15.48 -31.27
CA LYS A 403 40.49 -16.55 -31.38
C LYS A 403 40.03 -17.74 -32.20
N THR A 404 38.74 -18.06 -32.11
CA THR A 404 38.14 -19.16 -32.87
C THR A 404 38.07 -18.85 -34.37
N ILE A 405 37.83 -17.60 -34.74
CA ILE A 405 37.68 -17.17 -36.15
C ILE A 405 39.01 -16.81 -36.82
N ILE A 406 39.89 -16.07 -36.12
CA ILE A 406 41.12 -15.49 -36.70
C ILE A 406 42.37 -16.29 -36.29
N GLY A 407 42.34 -16.96 -35.14
CA GLY A 407 43.44 -17.76 -34.61
C GLY A 407 43.91 -17.31 -33.22
N PRO A 408 44.75 -18.12 -32.54
CA PRO A 408 45.04 -17.98 -31.11
C PRO A 408 45.79 -16.70 -30.71
N GLY A 409 46.45 -16.03 -31.67
CA GLY A 409 47.12 -14.74 -31.43
C GLY A 409 46.21 -13.51 -31.57
N ALA A 410 44.97 -13.69 -32.04
CA ALA A 410 44.03 -12.59 -32.22
C ALA A 410 43.28 -12.26 -30.91
N SER A 411 42.90 -10.99 -30.77
CA SER A 411 42.10 -10.46 -29.66
C SER A 411 41.25 -9.28 -30.13
N VAL A 412 40.27 -8.88 -29.32
CA VAL A 412 39.55 -7.62 -29.47
C VAL A 412 40.54 -6.46 -29.58
N GLN A 413 41.61 -6.45 -28.77
CA GLN A 413 42.60 -5.36 -28.81
C GLN A 413 43.31 -5.24 -30.16
N SER A 414 43.64 -6.38 -30.80
CA SER A 414 44.25 -6.37 -32.13
C SER A 414 43.30 -5.94 -33.25
N LEU A 415 41.98 -5.98 -33.02
CA LEU A 415 40.96 -5.50 -33.96
C LEU A 415 40.57 -4.04 -33.73
N LEU A 416 40.96 -3.46 -32.58
CA LEU A 416 40.76 -2.06 -32.24
C LEU A 416 41.96 -1.17 -32.55
N ALA A 417 43.15 -1.78 -32.73
CA ALA A 417 44.38 -1.12 -33.16
C ALA A 417 44.40 -0.99 -34.69
#